data_AF-A0A520CQY4-F1
#
_entry.id   AF-A0A520CQY4-F1
#
_cell.length_a   1.000
_cell.length_b   1.000
_cell.length_c   1.000
_cell.angle_alpha   90.00
_cell.angle_beta   90.00
_cell.angle_gamma   90.00
#
_symmetry.space_group_name_H-M   'P 1'
#
loop_
_entity.id
_entity.type
_entity.pdbx_description
1 polymer ?
#
loop_
_entity_poly.entity_id
_entity_poly.type
_entity_poly.pdbx_seq_one_letter_code
_entity_poly.pdbx_strand_id
1 'polypeptide(L)'
;MKILKFLSLLIIVSIATACSNSPKSDGVDYFSKSGIVIPKYSNVEVNNHLNDFKNLWNVLSTAVKNDDKSYSPELSIQFSDWTIKALKMEDRLKAEERTNYYAFVEELAKKWDGEKDKLD
;
A
#
# COMPACT_ATOMS: atom_id res chain seq x y z
N MET A 1 39.62 -16.25 46.28
CA MET A 1 38.99 -16.94 45.15
C MET A 1 38.81 -15.95 44.01
N LYS A 2 39.53 -16.15 42.92
CA LYS A 2 39.45 -15.38 41.67
C LYS A 2 38.52 -16.12 40.70
N ILE A 3 38.05 -15.36 39.69
CA ILE A 3 37.38 -15.78 38.45
C ILE A 3 35.85 -15.64 38.50
N LEU A 4 35.36 -14.44 38.19
CA LEU A 4 34.06 -14.30 37.54
C LEU A 4 34.32 -14.19 36.03
N LYS A 5 33.83 -15.18 35.30
CA LYS A 5 33.94 -15.32 33.84
C LYS A 5 33.07 -14.25 33.19
N PHE A 6 33.67 -13.29 32.49
CA PHE A 6 32.95 -12.44 31.54
C PHE A 6 32.65 -13.27 30.30
N LEU A 7 31.40 -13.74 30.19
CA LEU A 7 30.91 -14.38 28.98
C LEU A 7 30.55 -13.28 27.97
N SER A 8 31.28 -13.28 26.87
CA SER A 8 31.04 -12.50 25.66
C SER A 8 29.64 -12.74 25.11
N LEU A 9 28.88 -11.66 24.87
CA LEU A 9 27.80 -11.67 23.91
C LEU A 9 28.05 -10.54 22.91
N LEU A 10 28.86 -10.84 21.90
CA LEU A 10 29.05 -9.99 20.74
C LEU A 10 27.76 -10.11 19.91
N ILE A 11 26.84 -9.15 20.06
CA ILE A 11 25.69 -9.02 19.17
C ILE A 11 26.25 -8.49 17.85
N ILE A 12 26.51 -9.40 16.91
CA ILE A 12 26.76 -9.05 15.51
C ILE A 12 25.42 -8.57 14.96
N VAL A 13 25.17 -7.27 15.03
CA VAL A 13 24.12 -6.62 14.24
C VAL A 13 24.59 -6.68 12.79
N SER A 14 24.24 -7.78 12.12
CA SER A 14 24.37 -7.89 10.68
C SER A 14 23.31 -6.98 10.07
N ILE A 15 23.62 -5.69 9.92
CA ILE A 15 22.86 -4.80 9.04
C ILE A 15 23.19 -5.28 7.63
N ALA A 16 22.52 -6.34 7.20
CA ALA A 16 22.35 -6.59 5.79
C ALA A 16 21.51 -5.41 5.29
N THR A 17 22.18 -4.39 4.75
CA THR A 17 21.56 -3.44 3.83
C THR A 17 21.18 -4.23 2.59
N ALA A 18 20.12 -5.03 2.70
CA ALA A 18 19.35 -5.39 1.54
C ALA A 18 18.92 -4.06 0.93
N CYS A 19 19.46 -3.75 -0.24
CA CYS A 19 18.86 -2.74 -1.10
C CYS A 19 17.39 -3.14 -1.20
N SER A 20 16.50 -2.39 -0.54
CA SER A 20 15.08 -2.69 -0.63
C SER A 20 14.71 -2.39 -2.08
N ASN A 21 14.61 -3.45 -2.88
CA ASN A 21 13.97 -3.36 -4.18
C ASN A 21 12.50 -3.18 -3.87
N SER A 22 12.08 -1.95 -3.53
CA SER A 22 10.67 -1.63 -3.33
C SER A 22 9.89 -2.11 -4.55
N PRO A 23 8.68 -2.65 -4.37
CA PRO A 23 7.88 -3.13 -5.48
C PRO A 23 7.66 -2.00 -6.48
N LYS A 24 7.77 -2.32 -7.77
CA LYS A 24 7.65 -1.36 -8.88
C LYS A 24 6.69 -1.91 -9.93
N SER A 25 6.00 -0.99 -10.60
CA SER A 25 5.23 -1.32 -11.80
C SER A 25 6.16 -1.75 -12.93
N ASP A 26 5.74 -2.73 -13.73
CA ASP A 26 6.41 -3.13 -14.97
C ASP A 26 6.10 -2.20 -16.16
N GLY A 27 5.37 -1.11 -15.92
CA GLY A 27 4.95 -0.12 -16.92
C GLY A 27 3.63 -0.46 -17.62
N VAL A 28 3.03 -1.62 -17.32
CA VAL A 28 1.71 -1.97 -17.83
C VAL A 28 0.62 -1.27 -17.02
N ASP A 29 -0.37 -0.72 -17.70
CA ASP A 29 -1.54 -0.10 -17.09
C ASP A 29 -2.61 -1.17 -16.76
N TYR A 30 -2.39 -1.91 -15.67
CA TYR A 30 -3.36 -2.85 -15.13
C TYR A 30 -4.61 -2.16 -14.58
N PHE A 31 -4.46 -0.93 -14.07
CA PHE A 31 -5.56 -0.13 -13.53
C PHE A 31 -6.67 0.08 -14.57
N SER A 32 -6.32 0.39 -15.83
CA SER A 32 -7.29 0.54 -16.92
C SER A 32 -8.18 -0.70 -17.15
N LYS A 33 -7.73 -1.89 -16.73
CA LYS A 33 -8.43 -3.18 -16.89
C LYS A 33 -9.15 -3.65 -15.62
N SER A 34 -9.00 -2.92 -14.51
CA SER A 34 -9.54 -3.29 -13.19
C SER A 34 -11.06 -3.11 -13.05
N GLY A 35 -11.68 -2.36 -13.97
CA GLY A 35 -13.07 -1.91 -13.84
C GLY A 35 -13.30 -0.87 -12.73
N ILE A 36 -12.24 -0.34 -12.11
CA ILE A 36 -12.33 0.70 -11.10
C ILE A 36 -12.57 2.05 -11.78
N VAL A 37 -13.66 2.71 -11.41
CA VAL A 37 -13.99 4.06 -11.87
C VAL A 37 -13.84 5.02 -10.70
N ILE A 38 -12.84 5.89 -10.76
CA ILE A 38 -12.60 6.89 -9.71
C ILE A 38 -13.62 8.04 -9.86
N PRO A 39 -14.52 8.25 -8.89
CA PRO A 39 -15.44 9.38 -8.91
C PRO A 39 -14.69 10.70 -8.71
N LYS A 40 -15.30 11.79 -9.19
CA LYS A 40 -14.77 13.14 -9.05
C LYS A 40 -15.51 13.87 -7.92
N TYR A 41 -14.75 14.42 -7.00
CA TYR A 41 -15.24 15.22 -5.87
C TYR A 41 -14.95 16.70 -6.07
N SER A 42 -15.55 17.54 -5.23
CA SER A 42 -15.35 18.99 -5.23
C SER A 42 -13.92 19.41 -4.89
N ASN A 43 -13.20 18.63 -4.09
CA ASN A 43 -11.86 18.96 -3.60
C ASN A 43 -10.74 18.39 -4.49
N VAL A 44 -9.83 19.25 -4.97
CA VAL A 44 -8.72 18.87 -5.86
C VAL A 44 -7.72 17.93 -5.20
N GLU A 45 -7.40 18.14 -3.93
CA GLU A 45 -6.44 17.29 -3.22
C GLU A 45 -6.98 15.87 -3.01
N VAL A 46 -8.28 15.77 -2.69
CA VAL A 46 -8.98 14.47 -2.63
C VAL A 46 -8.87 13.75 -3.97
N ASN A 47 -9.19 14.43 -5.06
CA ASN A 47 -9.11 13.85 -6.40
C ASN A 47 -7.69 13.40 -6.78
N ASN A 48 -6.68 14.19 -6.41
CA ASN A 48 -5.28 13.81 -6.65
C ASN A 48 -4.89 12.57 -5.85
N HIS A 49 -5.21 12.52 -4.56
CA HIS A 49 -4.93 11.36 -3.70
C HIS A 49 -5.64 10.09 -4.17
N LEU A 50 -6.88 10.19 -4.66
CA LEU A 50 -7.57 9.06 -5.27
C LEU A 50 -6.88 8.58 -6.56
N ASN A 51 -6.32 9.50 -7.35
CA ASN A 51 -5.56 9.13 -8.54
C ASN A 51 -4.25 8.41 -8.20
N ASP A 52 -3.64 8.65 -7.04
CA ASP A 52 -2.43 7.95 -6.59
C ASP A 52 -2.66 6.43 -6.46
N PHE A 53 -3.90 6.01 -6.20
CA PHE A 53 -4.27 4.58 -6.14
C PHE A 53 -3.98 3.83 -7.44
N LYS A 54 -4.00 4.51 -8.60
CA LYS A 54 -3.67 3.89 -9.90
C LYS A 54 -2.28 3.27 -9.89
N ASN A 55 -1.32 3.98 -9.31
CA ASN A 55 0.05 3.48 -9.22
C ASN A 55 0.14 2.29 -8.27
N LEU A 56 -0.48 2.38 -7.08
CA LEU A 56 -0.54 1.27 -6.12
C LEU A 56 -1.13 0.01 -6.77
N TRP A 57 -2.23 0.14 -7.50
CA TRP A 57 -2.86 -0.97 -8.21
C TRP A 57 -1.94 -1.60 -9.25
N ASN A 58 -1.23 -0.78 -10.04
CA ASN A 58 -0.30 -1.29 -11.06
C ASN A 58 0.89 -2.01 -10.43
N VAL A 59 1.41 -1.51 -9.30
CA VAL A 59 2.49 -2.16 -8.57
C VAL A 59 2.02 -3.50 -7.98
N LEU A 60 0.85 -3.54 -7.34
CA LEU A 60 0.26 -4.79 -6.83
C LEU A 60 0.02 -5.81 -7.95
N SER A 61 -0.61 -5.38 -9.04
CA SER A 61 -0.91 -6.25 -10.19
C SER A 61 0.37 -6.79 -10.84
N THR A 62 1.44 -6.00 -10.86
CA THR A 62 2.76 -6.46 -11.32
C THR A 62 3.29 -7.57 -10.43
N ALA A 63 3.23 -7.40 -9.10
CA ALA A 63 3.65 -8.43 -8.15
C ALA A 63 2.82 -9.72 -8.31
N VAL A 64 1.49 -9.61 -8.41
CA VAL A 64 0.58 -10.75 -8.65
C VAL A 64 0.93 -11.48 -9.94
N LYS A 65 1.11 -10.74 -11.04
CA LYS A 65 1.42 -11.30 -12.36
C LYS A 65 2.79 -11.99 -12.40
N ASN A 66 3.73 -11.57 -11.54
CA ASN A 66 5.05 -12.18 -11.42
C ASN A 66 5.12 -13.25 -10.30
N ASP A 67 4.03 -13.50 -9.56
CA ASP A 67 4.00 -14.36 -8.35
C ASP A 67 5.07 -13.97 -7.31
N ASP A 68 5.34 -12.66 -7.17
CA ASP A 68 6.38 -12.15 -6.25
C ASP A 68 5.81 -11.90 -4.86
N LYS A 69 5.63 -12.99 -4.11
CA LYS A 69 5.10 -12.99 -2.74
C LYS A 69 5.96 -12.20 -1.75
N SER A 70 7.24 -11.96 -2.07
CA SER A 70 8.15 -11.22 -1.20
C SER A 70 7.72 -9.77 -0.96
N TYR A 71 6.87 -9.22 -1.85
CA TYR A 71 6.34 -7.87 -1.77
C TYR A 71 5.05 -7.72 -0.95
N SER A 72 4.39 -8.81 -0.56
CA SER A 72 3.11 -8.75 0.19
C SER A 72 3.17 -7.86 1.45
N PRO A 73 4.23 -7.92 2.30
CA PRO A 73 4.33 -7.04 3.48
C PRO A 73 4.45 -5.55 3.13
N GLU A 74 5.32 -5.21 2.20
CA GLU A 74 5.57 -3.82 1.79
C GLU A 74 4.35 -3.20 1.09
N LEU A 75 3.67 -3.97 0.23
CA LEU A 75 2.43 -3.56 -0.42
C LEU A 75 1.33 -3.27 0.61
N SER A 76 1.22 -4.11 1.64
CA SER A 76 0.25 -3.91 2.73
C SER A 76 0.50 -2.62 3.50
N ILE A 77 1.77 -2.27 3.74
CA ILE A 77 2.15 -1.00 4.39
C ILE A 77 1.76 0.18 3.50
N GLN A 78 2.15 0.16 2.22
CA GLN A 78 1.85 1.26 1.29
C GLN A 78 0.35 1.52 1.13
N PHE A 79 -0.45 0.45 1.06
CA PHE A 79 -1.90 0.58 0.98
C PHE A 79 -2.54 1.06 2.29
N SER A 80 -2.02 0.61 3.44
CA SER A 80 -2.47 1.10 4.75
C SER A 80 -2.21 2.59 4.91
N ASP A 81 -1.01 3.06 4.54
CA ASP A 81 -0.65 4.48 4.58
C ASP A 81 -1.56 5.31 3.66
N TRP A 82 -1.81 4.82 2.44
CA TRP A 82 -2.71 5.46 1.50
C TRP A 82 -4.14 5.56 2.05
N THR A 83 -4.63 4.48 2.67
CA THR A 83 -6.00 4.41 3.24
C THR A 83 -6.15 5.33 4.44
N ILE A 84 -5.18 5.35 5.36
CA ILE A 84 -5.18 6.27 6.51
C ILE A 84 -5.24 7.73 6.03
N LYS A 85 -4.46 8.06 5.00
CA LYS A 85 -4.48 9.40 4.41
C LYS A 85 -5.82 9.70 3.74
N ALA A 86 -6.40 8.74 3.01
CA ALA A 86 -7.73 8.88 2.39
C ALA A 86 -8.80 9.22 3.44
N LEU A 87 -8.89 8.43 4.52
CA LEU A 87 -9.86 8.66 5.60
C LEU A 87 -9.72 10.05 6.23
N LYS A 88 -8.50 10.56 6.39
CA LYS A 88 -8.25 11.93 6.89
C LYS A 88 -8.64 13.04 5.90
N MET A 89 -8.73 12.75 4.60
CA MET A 89 -9.12 13.75 3.60
C MET A 89 -10.62 13.99 3.56
N GLU A 90 -11.41 13.15 4.21
CA GLU A 90 -12.87 13.27 4.27
C GLU A 90 -13.33 14.64 4.83
N ASP A 91 -12.58 15.22 5.77
CA ASP A 91 -12.82 16.55 6.32
C ASP A 91 -12.75 17.68 5.27
N ARG A 92 -12.11 17.42 4.12
CA ARG A 92 -12.00 18.38 3.01
C ARG A 92 -13.22 18.35 2.07
N LEU A 93 -14.17 17.44 2.31
CA LEU A 93 -15.36 17.24 1.51
C LEU A 93 -16.60 17.86 2.13
N LYS A 94 -17.56 18.19 1.26
CA LYS A 94 -18.91 18.60 1.68
C LYS A 94 -19.63 17.44 2.34
N ALA A 95 -20.56 17.75 3.24
CA ALA A 95 -21.36 16.74 3.94
C ALA A 95 -22.01 15.71 3.00
N GLU A 96 -22.56 16.17 1.87
CA GLU A 96 -23.18 15.35 0.83
C GLU A 96 -22.22 14.40 0.09
N GLU A 97 -20.92 14.70 0.07
CA GLU A 97 -19.91 13.90 -0.63
C GLU A 97 -19.28 12.82 0.26
N ARG A 98 -19.26 13.05 1.57
CA ARG A 98 -18.57 12.21 2.57
C ARG A 98 -19.00 10.75 2.54
N THR A 99 -20.32 10.50 2.53
CA THR A 99 -20.86 9.13 2.50
C THR A 99 -20.42 8.37 1.24
N ASN A 100 -20.49 9.02 0.07
CA ASN A 100 -20.06 8.42 -1.19
C ASN A 100 -18.55 8.19 -1.23
N TYR A 101 -17.78 9.13 -0.66
CA TYR A 101 -16.33 9.00 -0.51
C TYR A 101 -15.93 7.81 0.34
N TYR A 102 -16.54 7.65 1.51
CA TYR A 102 -16.30 6.50 2.38
C TYR A 102 -16.63 5.17 1.71
N ALA A 103 -17.82 5.06 1.11
CA ALA A 103 -18.23 3.86 0.41
C ALA A 103 -17.25 3.49 -0.72
N PHE A 104 -16.75 4.51 -1.44
CA PHE A 104 -15.77 4.29 -2.50
C PHE A 104 -14.40 3.84 -1.95
N VAL A 105 -13.90 4.44 -0.87
CA VAL A 105 -12.64 4.00 -0.23
C VAL A 105 -12.76 2.57 0.29
N GLU A 106 -13.91 2.18 0.86
CA GLU A 106 -14.18 0.81 1.29
C GLU A 106 -14.22 -0.17 0.10
N GLU A 107 -14.80 0.23 -1.03
CA GLU A 107 -14.79 -0.58 -2.26
C GLU A 107 -13.35 -0.80 -2.77
N LEU A 108 -12.52 0.25 -2.75
CA LEU A 108 -11.11 0.14 -3.13
C LEU A 108 -10.35 -0.82 -2.21
N ALA A 109 -10.61 -0.81 -0.90
CA ALA A 109 -10.03 -1.76 0.04
C ALA A 109 -10.43 -3.20 -0.28
N LYS A 110 -11.72 -3.46 -0.54
CA LYS A 110 -12.19 -4.80 -0.93
C LYS A 110 -11.53 -5.30 -2.21
N LYS A 111 -11.38 -4.42 -3.22
CA LYS A 111 -10.72 -4.76 -4.48
C LYS A 111 -9.22 -4.99 -4.28
N TRP A 112 -8.57 -4.17 -3.46
CA TRP A 112 -7.17 -4.34 -3.09
C TRP A 112 -6.94 -5.70 -2.44
N ASP A 113 -7.70 -6.02 -1.40
CA ASP A 113 -7.57 -7.27 -0.66
C ASP A 113 -7.78 -8.47 -1.58
N GLY A 114 -8.84 -8.45 -2.42
CA GLY A 114 -9.09 -9.55 -3.36
C GLY A 114 -8.00 -9.74 -4.42
N GLU A 115 -7.27 -8.69 -4.79
CA GLU A 115 -6.11 -8.79 -5.68
C GLU A 115 -4.86 -9.24 -4.91
N LYS A 116 -4.65 -8.72 -3.69
CA LYS A 116 -3.51 -9.05 -2.81
C LYS A 116 -3.55 -10.49 -2.33
N ASP A 117 -4.72 -11.06 -2.08
CA ASP A 117 -4.89 -12.46 -1.64
C ASP A 117 -4.36 -13.46 -2.67
N LYS A 118 -4.12 -13.04 -3.92
CA LYS A 118 -3.45 -13.85 -4.94
C LYS A 118 -1.94 -14.01 -4.69
N LEU A 119 -1.36 -13.20 -3.79
CA LEU A 119 0.05 -13.29 -3.36
C LEU A 119 0.24 -14.10 -2.08
N ASP A 120 -0.83 -14.48 -1.39
CA ASP A 120 -0.76 -15.29 -0.17
C ASP A 120 -0.68 -16.79 -0.53
#